data_AF-S4PQU6-F1
#
_entry.id   AF-S4PQU6-F1
#
_cell.length_a   1.000
_cell.length_b   1.000
_cell.length_c   1.000
_cell.angle_alpha   90.00
_cell.angle_beta   90.00
_cell.angle_gamma   90.00
#
_symmetry.space_group_name_H-M   'P 1'
#
loop_
_entity.id
_entity.type
_entity.pdbx_description
1 polymer ?
#
loop_
_entity_poly.entity_id
_entity_poly.type
_entity_poly.pdbx_seq_one_letter_code
_entity_poly.pdbx_strand_id
1 'polypeptide(L)'
;VEGDTQYYEYKQDKVCQFLARVLLKSAGKFNLTEFLQAWRDSVPEGMTTDESLLSGIALIDKTTTPQVVWGFAESDLPEDINQRFKVLFQTKAKWTVNEIS
;
A
#
# COMPACT_ATOMS: atom_id res chain seq x y z
N VAL A 1 32.07 21.73 26.26
CA VAL A 1 30.90 21.84 25.37
C VAL A 1 30.58 20.41 24.99
N GLU A 2 29.62 19.80 25.68
CA GLU A 2 29.18 18.44 25.34
C GLU A 2 28.60 18.50 23.92
N GLY A 3 29.13 17.63 23.05
CA GLY A 3 28.76 17.59 21.64
C GLY A 3 27.27 17.28 21.51
N ASP A 4 26.54 18.17 20.84
CA ASP A 4 25.12 18.08 20.58
C ASP A 4 24.82 16.76 19.85
N THR A 5 24.37 15.74 20.59
CA THR A 5 24.15 14.40 20.03
C THR A 5 22.76 14.38 19.42
N GLN A 6 22.70 14.30 18.10
CA GLN A 6 21.45 14.30 17.36
C GLN A 6 20.81 12.91 17.35
N TYR A 7 19.56 12.84 17.77
CA TYR A 7 18.74 11.62 17.73
C TYR A 7 17.83 11.62 16.51
N TYR A 8 17.52 10.41 16.03
CA TYR A 8 16.64 10.18 14.88
C TYR A 8 15.63 9.09 15.23
N GLU A 9 14.44 9.19 14.65
CA GLU A 9 13.40 8.19 14.75
C GLU A 9 12.89 7.79 13.37
N TYR A 10 12.41 6.55 13.26
CA TYR A 10 11.73 6.12 12.05
C TYR A 10 10.35 6.74 11.95
N LYS A 11 10.00 7.19 10.75
CA LYS A 11 8.62 7.54 10.43
C LYS A 11 7.81 6.26 10.23
N GLN A 12 6.93 5.96 11.16
CA GLN A 12 6.14 4.73 11.16
C GLN A 12 5.38 4.50 9.84
N ASP A 13 4.71 5.53 9.32
CA ASP A 13 3.98 5.47 8.05
C ASP A 13 4.88 4.99 6.92
N LYS A 14 6.12 5.50 6.84
CA LYS A 14 7.10 5.12 5.81
C LYS A 14 7.57 3.69 5.96
N VAL A 15 7.80 3.22 7.19
CA VAL A 15 8.19 1.83 7.45
C VAL A 15 7.06 0.87 7.08
N CYS A 16 5.83 1.13 7.54
CA CYS A 16 4.66 0.32 7.23
C CYS A 16 4.40 0.26 5.71
N GLN A 17 4.42 1.41 5.02
CA GLN A 17 4.25 1.48 3.56
C GLN A 17 5.34 0.74 2.79
N PHE A 18 6.59 0.80 3.26
CA PHE A 18 7.69 0.07 2.64
C PHE A 18 7.48 -1.45 2.76
N LEU A 19 7.14 -1.94 3.95
CA LEU A 19 6.92 -3.37 4.17
C LEU A 19 5.68 -3.90 3.41
N ALA A 20 4.61 -3.11 3.31
CA ALA A 20 3.46 -3.43 2.46
C ALA A 20 3.89 -3.63 0.99
N ARG A 21 4.68 -2.69 0.44
CA ARG A 21 5.21 -2.82 -0.92
C ARG A 21 6.03 -4.08 -1.09
N VAL A 22 6.90 -4.41 -0.15
CA VAL A 22 7.72 -5.63 -0.20
C VAL A 22 6.86 -6.89 -0.23
N LEU A 23 5.83 -6.98 0.63
CA LEU A 23 4.91 -8.12 0.66
C LEU A 23 4.08 -8.24 -0.63
N LEU A 24 3.68 -7.11 -1.21
CA LEU A 24 2.86 -7.06 -2.43
C LEU A 24 3.67 -7.23 -3.73
N LYS A 25 5.02 -7.33 -3.68
CA LYS A 25 5.86 -7.50 -4.88
C LYS A 25 5.59 -8.80 -5.63
N SER A 26 5.03 -9.83 -4.99
CA SER A 26 4.72 -11.06 -5.71
C SER A 26 3.57 -10.83 -6.68
N ALA A 27 3.68 -11.36 -7.90
CA ALA A 27 2.61 -11.27 -8.88
C ALA A 27 1.39 -12.09 -8.42
N GLY A 28 0.29 -11.42 -8.05
CA GLY A 28 -0.96 -12.08 -7.71
C GLY A 28 -1.90 -11.26 -6.84
N LYS A 29 -3.09 -11.82 -6.61
CA LYS A 29 -4.05 -11.36 -5.61
C LYS A 29 -3.90 -12.19 -4.35
N PHE A 30 -3.87 -11.53 -3.21
CA PHE A 30 -3.85 -12.15 -1.89
C PHE A 30 -5.24 -12.13 -1.28
N ASN A 31 -5.53 -13.06 -0.38
CA ASN A 31 -6.62 -12.90 0.56
C ASN A 31 -6.34 -11.68 1.45
N LEU A 32 -7.31 -10.76 1.55
CA LEU A 32 -7.14 -9.51 2.28
C LEU A 32 -6.81 -9.74 3.75
N THR A 33 -7.54 -10.64 4.44
CA THR A 33 -7.35 -10.88 5.87
C THR A 33 -5.97 -11.47 6.16
N GLU A 34 -5.55 -12.45 5.36
CA GLU A 34 -4.23 -13.07 5.50
C GLU A 34 -3.11 -12.06 5.22
N PHE A 35 -3.27 -11.23 4.19
CA PHE A 35 -2.31 -10.16 3.89
C PHE A 35 -2.22 -9.14 5.03
N LEU A 36 -3.34 -8.65 5.55
CA LEU A 36 -3.33 -7.65 6.64
C LEU A 36 -2.67 -8.21 7.91
N GLN A 37 -2.89 -9.50 8.20
CA GLN A 37 -2.22 -10.17 9.31
C GLN A 37 -0.71 -10.28 9.06
N ALA A 38 -0.29 -10.80 7.91
CA ALA A 38 1.13 -10.94 7.57
C ALA A 38 1.86 -9.57 7.55
N TRP A 39 1.17 -8.52 7.09
CA TRP A 39 1.72 -7.16 7.11
C TRP A 39 1.86 -6.63 8.53
N ARG A 40 0.87 -6.82 9.39
CA ARG A 40 0.94 -6.45 10.81
C ARG A 40 2.08 -7.19 11.53
N ASP A 41 2.29 -8.46 11.23
CA ASP A 41 3.35 -9.27 11.84
C ASP A 41 4.75 -8.92 11.29
N SER A 42 4.83 -8.20 10.17
CA SER A 42 6.09 -7.78 9.55
C SER A 42 6.65 -6.47 10.08
N VAL A 43 5.83 -5.62 10.71
CA VAL A 43 6.29 -4.29 11.18
C VAL A 43 7.01 -4.40 12.53
N PRO A 44 7.97 -3.50 12.82
CA PRO A 44 8.64 -3.47 14.13
C PRO A 44 7.67 -3.30 15.30
N GLU A 45 8.06 -3.82 16.46
CA GLU A 45 7.31 -3.63 17.71
C GLU A 45 7.05 -2.14 17.98
N GLY A 46 5.84 -1.83 18.45
CA GLY A 46 5.39 -0.47 18.69
C GLY A 46 4.81 0.24 17.46
N MET A 47 4.99 -0.30 16.25
CA MET A 47 4.36 0.22 15.04
C MET A 47 3.02 -0.47 14.76
N THR A 48 2.10 0.26 14.13
CA THR A 48 0.79 -0.25 13.72
C THR A 48 0.55 -0.05 12.23
N THR A 49 -0.14 -1.02 11.64
CA THR A 49 -0.60 -0.98 10.25
C THR A 49 -2.07 -0.53 10.20
N ASP A 50 -2.41 0.21 9.15
CA ASP A 50 -3.77 0.65 8.84
C ASP A 50 -4.00 0.52 7.34
N GLU A 51 -5.20 0.11 6.91
CA GLU A 51 -5.54 -0.03 5.49
C GLU A 51 -5.32 1.27 4.70
N SER A 52 -5.48 2.45 5.33
CA SER A 52 -5.26 3.75 4.69
C SER A 52 -3.82 3.93 4.23
N LEU A 53 -2.85 3.25 4.87
CA LEU A 53 -1.46 3.28 4.48
C LEU A 53 -1.19 2.48 3.19
N LEU A 54 -2.17 1.75 2.65
CA LEU A 54 -2.08 1.07 1.35
C LEU A 54 -2.51 1.94 0.16
N SER A 55 -3.03 3.16 0.42
CA SER A 55 -3.36 4.12 -0.63
C SER A 55 -2.13 4.39 -1.52
N GLY A 56 -2.34 4.35 -2.85
CA GLY A 56 -1.27 4.48 -3.85
C GLY A 56 -0.30 3.30 -3.94
N ILE A 57 -0.49 2.23 -3.15
CA ILE A 57 0.37 1.03 -3.12
C ILE A 57 -0.39 -0.20 -3.62
N ALA A 58 -1.66 -0.34 -3.24
CA ALA A 58 -2.44 -1.54 -3.48
C ALA A 58 -3.90 -1.20 -3.82
N LEU A 59 -4.56 -2.12 -4.51
CA LEU A 59 -6.02 -2.11 -4.63
C LEU A 59 -6.63 -3.19 -3.76
N ILE A 60 -7.74 -2.85 -3.13
CA ILE A 60 -8.54 -3.77 -2.33
C ILE A 60 -9.88 -3.97 -3.02
N ASP A 61 -10.28 -5.23 -3.19
CA ASP A 61 -11.59 -5.60 -3.66
C ASP A 61 -12.34 -6.35 -2.54
N LYS A 62 -13.22 -5.60 -1.87
CA LYS A 62 -14.08 -6.14 -0.80
C LYS A 62 -15.38 -6.75 -1.32
N THR A 63 -15.58 -6.75 -2.64
CA THR A 63 -16.81 -7.28 -3.28
C THR A 63 -16.72 -8.77 -3.58
N THR A 64 -15.51 -9.35 -3.57
CA THR A 64 -15.27 -10.77 -3.77
C THR A 64 -15.31 -11.55 -2.45
N THR A 65 -15.52 -12.87 -2.54
CA THR A 65 -15.41 -13.80 -1.41
C THR A 65 -14.41 -14.93 -1.78
N PRO A 66 -13.21 -14.98 -1.17
CA PRO A 66 -12.70 -14.04 -0.16
C PRO A 66 -12.43 -12.65 -0.74
N GLN A 67 -12.37 -11.64 0.14
CA GLN A 67 -11.91 -10.30 -0.23
C GLN A 67 -10.43 -10.37 -0.59
N VAL A 68 -10.00 -9.55 -1.55
CA VAL A 68 -8.64 -9.65 -2.09
C VAL A 68 -7.91 -8.31 -2.14
N VAL A 69 -6.58 -8.37 -2.10
CA VAL A 69 -5.67 -7.23 -2.24
C VAL A 69 -4.51 -7.57 -3.18
N TRP A 70 -4.05 -6.62 -3.97
CA TRP A 70 -2.89 -6.80 -4.85
C TRP A 70 -2.12 -5.50 -5.05
N GLY A 71 -0.83 -5.63 -5.35
CA GLY A 71 0.04 -4.49 -5.63
C GLY A 71 -0.41 -3.74 -6.88
N PHE A 72 -0.53 -2.43 -6.75
CA PHE A 72 -0.86 -1.50 -7.83
C PHE A 72 -0.30 -0.13 -7.44
N ALA A 73 0.99 0.06 -7.66
CA ALA A 73 1.69 1.26 -7.20
C ALA A 73 1.42 2.43 -8.14
N GLU A 74 1.10 3.58 -7.55
CA GLU A 74 0.93 4.83 -8.31
C GLU A 74 2.21 5.22 -9.06
N SER A 75 3.37 4.89 -8.50
CA SER A 75 4.67 5.11 -9.14
C SER A 75 4.85 4.38 -10.47
N ASP A 76 4.07 3.32 -10.71
CA ASP A 76 4.16 2.51 -11.92
C ASP A 76 3.15 2.99 -12.98
N LEU A 77 2.32 3.99 -12.66
CA LEU A 77 1.34 4.57 -13.58
C LEU A 77 2.00 5.59 -14.52
N PRO A 78 1.49 5.72 -15.77
CA PRO A 78 1.93 6.78 -16.67
C PRO A 78 1.79 8.18 -16.07
N GLU A 79 2.71 9.07 -16.43
CA GLU A 79 2.63 10.50 -16.09
C GLU A 79 1.57 11.22 -16.93
N ASP A 80 1.37 10.80 -18.18
CA ASP A 80 0.30 11.35 -19.02
C ASP A 80 -1.07 10.98 -18.43
N ILE A 81 -1.90 12.00 -18.23
CA ILE A 81 -3.19 11.86 -17.54
C ILE A 81 -4.17 10.94 -18.30
N ASN A 82 -4.18 10.99 -19.64
CA ASN A 82 -5.09 10.17 -20.43
C ASN A 82 -4.65 8.71 -20.41
N GLN A 83 -3.35 8.45 -20.49
CA GLN A 83 -2.78 7.11 -20.35
C GLN A 83 -2.97 6.56 -18.93
N ARG A 84 -2.79 7.39 -17.90
CA ARG A 84 -3.05 7.01 -16.51
C ARG A 84 -4.49 6.56 -16.32
N PHE A 85 -5.47 7.37 -16.72
CA PHE A 85 -6.89 7.00 -16.64
C PHE A 85 -7.22 5.75 -17.46
N LYS A 86 -6.61 5.59 -18.63
CA LYS A 86 -6.78 4.37 -19.44
C LYS A 86 -6.34 3.12 -18.65
N VAL A 87 -5.17 3.15 -18.03
CA VAL A 87 -4.68 2.02 -17.21
C VAL A 87 -5.60 1.77 -16.02
N LEU A 88 -5.95 2.83 -15.26
CA LEU A 88 -6.83 2.73 -14.09
C LEU A 88 -8.18 2.06 -14.42
N PHE A 89 -8.86 2.52 -15.49
CA PHE A 89 -10.16 1.98 -15.88
C PHE A 89 -10.08 0.60 -16.54
N GLN A 90 -8.92 0.21 -17.09
CA GLN A 90 -8.69 -1.17 -17.53
C GLN A 90 -8.46 -2.12 -16.35
N THR A 91 -7.83 -1.65 -15.27
CA THR A 91 -7.55 -2.46 -14.08
C THR A 91 -8.79 -2.73 -13.24
N LYS A 92 -9.65 -1.73 -13.04
CA LYS A 92 -10.86 -1.86 -12.21
C LYS A 92 -11.99 -1.05 -12.82
N ALA A 93 -13.19 -1.63 -12.91
CA ALA A 93 -14.35 -1.00 -13.55
C ALA A 93 -15.00 0.11 -12.72
N LYS A 94 -14.86 0.06 -11.39
CA LYS A 94 -15.45 1.03 -10.45
C LYS A 94 -14.42 1.47 -9.44
N TRP A 95 -14.27 2.78 -9.27
CA TRP A 95 -13.33 3.39 -8.35
C TRP A 95 -14.07 4.28 -7.37
N THR A 96 -13.63 4.27 -6.12
CA THR A 96 -13.99 5.35 -5.18
C THR A 96 -13.06 6.54 -5.38
N VAL A 97 -13.47 7.73 -4.92
CA VAL A 97 -12.62 8.93 -5.01
C VAL A 97 -11.27 8.69 -4.34
N ASN A 98 -11.25 8.11 -3.14
CA ASN A 98 -10.02 7.84 -2.40
C ASN A 98 -9.08 6.82 -3.08
N GLU A 99 -9.61 5.97 -3.96
CA GLU A 99 -8.79 5.01 -4.71
C GLU A 99 -8.19 5.63 -5.98
N ILE A 100 -8.84 6.65 -6.56
CA ILE A 100 -8.45 7.23 -7.85
C ILE A 100 -7.78 8.61 -7.74
N SER A 101 -7.90 9.28 -6.59
CA SER A 101 -7.27 10.56 -6.26
C SER A 101 -5.80 10.40 -5.91
#